data_AF-A0A4R1R9Y5-F1
#
_entry.id   AF-A0A4R1R9Y5-F1
#
_cell.length_a   1.000
_cell.length_b   1.000
_cell.length_c   1.000
_cell.angle_alpha   90.00
_cell.angle_beta   90.00
_cell.angle_gamma   90.00
#
_symmetry.space_group_name_H-M   'P 1'
#
loop_
_entity.id
_entity.type
_entity.pdbx_description
1 polymer ?
#
loop_
_entity_poly.entity_id
_entity_poly.type
_entity_poly.pdbx_seq_one_letter_code
_entity_poly.pdbx_strand_id
1 'polypeptide(L)'
;MNWIRLVRAAFANMMRQAARDPLWAVVALVRFPLRYAKTFITHAAGYAFVVFTVGFGIDYLTRVILGSNKGDLIWHIGNWMFSAFAVTLLLRMVSAPLILHFGSANGDTHGSARFAGRREVAALTTSASGLLIGRATNSGRLLRYDGPAHLLTMAPTRSGKGVGTIIPNLLTVDRSIICIDPKGENAIIAGDARRRFGAVHILDPFAVTNHATSAFNPLDGCDPDHIDIAEDISTLADALVFDAPGLSGDAHWNEEAKALISGLLLHVVASQPAERRTLSTLRQLSDPGAGSVPCRARGDAGE
;
A
#
# COMPACT_ATOMS: atom_id res chain seq x y z
N MET A 1 -27.01 0.63 6.62
CA MET A 1 -26.52 -0.69 7.06
C MET A 1 -27.72 -1.53 7.50
N ASN A 2 -27.94 -2.72 6.94
CA ASN A 2 -29.12 -3.55 7.27
C ASN A 2 -29.02 -4.10 8.71
N TRP A 3 -30.00 -3.82 9.58
CA TRP A 3 -30.04 -4.25 10.99
C TRP A 3 -29.85 -5.77 11.13
N ILE A 4 -30.42 -6.56 10.22
CA ILE A 4 -30.28 -8.02 10.20
C ILE A 4 -28.82 -8.44 10.00
N ARG A 5 -28.07 -7.70 9.15
CA ARG A 5 -26.64 -7.97 8.93
C ARG A 5 -25.80 -7.65 10.17
N LEU A 6 -26.13 -6.57 10.89
CA LEU A 6 -25.45 -6.18 12.13
C LEU A 6 -25.67 -7.22 13.24
N VAL A 7 -26.91 -7.68 13.43
CA VAL A 7 -27.22 -8.74 14.40
C VAL A 7 -26.46 -10.03 14.06
N ARG A 8 -26.49 -10.45 12.79
CA ARG A 8 -25.79 -11.66 12.34
C ARG A 8 -24.28 -11.56 12.53
N ALA A 9 -23.69 -10.40 12.23
CA ALA A 9 -22.27 -10.16 12.42
C ALA A 9 -21.89 -10.17 13.90
N ALA A 10 -22.64 -9.49 14.76
CA ALA A 10 -22.42 -9.45 16.20
C ALA A 10 -22.54 -10.85 16.82
N PHE A 11 -23.54 -11.64 16.42
CA PHE A 11 -23.69 -13.02 16.87
C PHE A 11 -22.52 -13.91 16.43
N ALA A 12 -22.10 -13.82 15.16
CA ALA A 12 -20.95 -14.56 14.66
C ALA A 12 -19.64 -14.16 15.37
N ASN A 13 -19.49 -12.90 15.78
CA ASN A 13 -18.35 -12.42 16.55
C ASN A 13 -18.35 -13.01 17.97
N MET A 14 -19.49 -12.97 18.65
CA MET A 14 -19.67 -13.57 19.97
C MET A 14 -19.35 -15.07 19.96
N MET A 15 -19.83 -15.82 18.95
CA MET A 15 -19.54 -17.24 18.80
C MET A 15 -18.05 -17.51 18.54
N ARG A 16 -17.39 -16.67 17.73
CA ARG A 16 -15.94 -16.77 17.51
C ARG A 16 -15.13 -16.48 18.77
N GLN A 17 -15.56 -15.52 19.59
CA GLN A 17 -14.93 -15.21 20.87
C GLN A 17 -15.10 -16.37 21.86
N ALA A 18 -16.31 -16.94 21.95
CA ALA A 18 -16.58 -18.12 22.78
C ALA A 18 -15.76 -19.35 22.34
N ALA A 19 -15.54 -19.52 21.02
CA ALA A 19 -14.70 -20.60 20.50
C ALA A 19 -13.20 -20.40 20.78
N ARG A 20 -12.73 -19.16 20.91
CA ARG A 20 -11.34 -18.83 21.25
C ARG A 20 -11.05 -18.96 22.74
N ASP A 21 -12.03 -18.66 23.60
CA ASP A 21 -11.91 -18.74 25.04
C ASP A 21 -13.16 -19.41 25.67
N PRO A 22 -13.16 -20.75 25.79
CA PRO A 22 -14.29 -21.48 26.34
C PRO A 22 -14.46 -21.25 27.85
N LEU A 23 -13.39 -20.94 28.59
CA LEU A 23 -13.49 -20.64 30.02
C LEU A 23 -14.18 -19.30 30.25
N TRP A 24 -13.85 -18.26 29.47
CA TRP A 24 -14.58 -17.00 29.49
C TRP A 24 -16.06 -17.20 29.20
N ALA A 25 -16.41 -18.01 28.20
CA ALA A 25 -17.81 -18.27 27.83
C ALA A 25 -18.60 -18.92 28.98
N VAL A 26 -18.02 -19.93 29.65
CA VAL A 26 -18.62 -20.59 30.81
C VAL A 26 -18.77 -19.61 31.99
N VAL A 27 -17.73 -18.84 32.30
CA VAL A 27 -17.78 -17.84 33.39
C VAL A 27 -18.79 -16.74 33.10
N ALA A 28 -18.88 -16.27 31.85
CA ALA A 28 -19.84 -15.27 31.42
C ALA A 28 -21.28 -15.80 31.58
N LEU A 29 -21.53 -17.05 31.19
CA LEU A 29 -22.84 -17.71 31.35
C LEU A 29 -23.25 -17.83 32.82
N VAL A 30 -22.32 -18.22 33.70
CA VAL A 30 -22.57 -18.39 35.13
C VAL A 30 -22.77 -17.04 35.84
N ARG A 31 -22.02 -16.00 35.44
CA ARG A 31 -22.13 -14.65 36.04
C ARG A 31 -23.25 -13.80 35.44
N PHE A 32 -23.83 -14.21 34.31
CA PHE A 32 -24.90 -13.50 33.61
C PHE A 32 -26.11 -13.16 34.51
N PRO A 33 -26.68 -14.11 35.28
CA PRO A 33 -27.85 -13.84 36.12
C PRO A 33 -27.54 -12.83 37.22
N LEU A 34 -26.34 -12.89 37.81
CA LEU A 34 -25.98 -12.06 38.96
C LEU A 34 -25.62 -10.63 38.55
N ARG A 35 -24.93 -10.45 37.41
CA ARG A 35 -24.42 -9.15 36.99
C ARG A 35 -25.45 -8.33 36.20
N TYR A 36 -26.31 -9.00 35.43
CA TYR A 36 -27.23 -8.35 34.51
C TYR A 36 -28.70 -8.40 34.95
N ALA A 37 -29.05 -9.07 36.07
CA ALA A 37 -30.43 -9.12 36.56
C ALA A 37 -31.05 -7.73 36.72
N LYS A 38 -30.34 -6.78 37.34
CA LYS A 38 -30.86 -5.42 37.55
C LYS A 38 -31.16 -4.72 36.22
N THR A 39 -30.21 -4.76 35.28
CA THR A 39 -30.36 -4.15 33.94
C THR A 39 -31.47 -4.82 33.14
N PHE A 40 -31.55 -6.16 33.20
CA PHE A 40 -32.60 -6.92 32.54
C PHE A 40 -33.99 -6.57 33.08
N ILE A 41 -34.15 -6.50 34.41
CA ILE A 41 -35.40 -6.12 35.06
C ILE A 41 -35.80 -4.68 34.68
N THR A 42 -34.86 -3.73 34.70
CA THR A 42 -35.15 -2.33 34.32
C THR A 42 -35.61 -2.23 32.86
N HIS A 43 -34.94 -2.91 31.93
CA HIS A 43 -35.36 -2.90 30.52
C HIS A 43 -36.67 -3.63 30.29
N ALA A 44 -36.91 -4.77 30.96
CA ALA A 44 -38.17 -5.50 30.89
C ALA A 44 -39.35 -4.68 31.45
N ALA A 45 -39.16 -3.97 32.56
CA ALA A 45 -40.15 -3.06 33.13
C ALA A 45 -40.44 -1.87 32.19
N GLY A 46 -39.39 -1.28 31.61
CA GLY A 46 -39.54 -0.21 30.60
C GLY A 46 -40.29 -0.67 29.35
N TYR A 47 -39.98 -1.87 28.84
CA TYR A 47 -40.70 -2.49 27.73
C TYR A 47 -42.17 -2.71 28.07
N ALA A 48 -42.46 -3.31 29.24
CA ALA A 48 -43.82 -3.53 29.69
C ALA A 48 -44.62 -2.23 29.81
N PHE A 49 -44.01 -1.17 30.35
CA PHE A 49 -44.62 0.15 30.47
C PHE A 49 -44.96 0.78 29.09
N VAL A 50 -44.02 0.74 28.15
CA VAL A 50 -44.22 1.28 26.79
C VAL A 50 -45.28 0.48 26.04
N VAL A 51 -45.20 -0.85 26.06
CA VAL A 51 -46.18 -1.73 25.40
C VAL A 51 -47.57 -1.57 26.02
N PHE A 52 -47.67 -1.46 27.34
CA PHE A 52 -48.93 -1.20 28.02
C PHE A 52 -49.53 0.16 27.62
N THR A 53 -48.73 1.22 27.63
CA THR A 53 -49.19 2.58 27.30
C THR A 53 -49.65 2.68 25.84
N VAL A 54 -48.85 2.14 24.90
CA VAL A 54 -49.18 2.14 23.47
C VAL A 54 -50.38 1.23 23.18
N GLY A 55 -50.44 0.06 23.81
CA GLY A 55 -51.55 -0.88 23.66
C GLY A 55 -52.87 -0.29 24.16
N PHE A 56 -52.83 0.35 25.34
CA PHE A 56 -53.98 1.07 25.88
C PHE A 56 -54.41 2.24 24.98
N GLY A 57 -53.45 3.01 24.45
CA GLY A 57 -53.72 4.10 23.52
C GLY A 57 -54.37 3.65 22.21
N ILE A 58 -53.89 2.54 21.63
CA ILE A 58 -54.46 1.95 20.40
C ILE A 58 -55.86 1.37 20.67
N ASP A 59 -56.05 0.68 21.80
CA ASP A 59 -57.38 0.16 22.18
C ASP A 59 -58.38 1.30 22.44
N TYR A 60 -57.95 2.37 23.12
CA TYR A 60 -58.76 3.56 23.35
C TYR A 60 -59.12 4.26 22.03
N LEU A 61 -58.15 4.47 21.14
CA LEU A 61 -58.36 5.09 19.83
C LEU A 61 -59.32 4.29 18.97
N THR A 62 -59.13 2.97 18.88
CA THR A 62 -59.95 2.09 18.04
C THR A 62 -61.39 1.97 18.56
N ARG A 63 -61.60 1.97 19.88
CA ARG A 63 -62.94 1.81 20.47
C ARG A 63 -63.70 3.11 20.68
N VAL A 64 -63.05 4.14 21.23
CA VAL A 64 -63.73 5.36 21.68
C VAL A 64 -63.82 6.40 20.57
N ILE A 65 -62.77 6.55 19.77
CA ILE A 65 -62.71 7.59 18.72
C ILE A 65 -63.24 7.04 17.39
N LEU A 66 -62.84 5.81 17.04
CA LEU A 66 -63.25 5.15 15.78
C LEU A 66 -64.53 4.31 15.91
N GLY A 67 -65.06 4.12 17.13
CA GLY A 67 -66.32 3.41 17.37
C GLY A 67 -66.32 1.93 16.97
N SER A 68 -65.15 1.30 16.84
CA SER A 68 -65.03 -0.10 16.41
C SER A 68 -65.44 -1.07 17.52
N ASN A 69 -66.23 -2.10 17.18
CA ASN A 69 -66.55 -3.18 18.11
C ASN A 69 -65.43 -4.23 18.10
N LYS A 70 -65.37 -5.04 19.18
CA LYS A 70 -64.43 -6.16 19.27
C LYS A 70 -64.72 -7.17 18.16
N GLY A 71 -63.71 -7.47 17.34
CA GLY A 71 -63.81 -8.42 16.22
C GLY A 71 -64.03 -7.78 14.86
N ASP A 72 -64.23 -6.46 14.79
CA ASP A 72 -64.31 -5.75 13.51
C ASP A 72 -62.94 -5.65 12.84
N LEU A 73 -62.93 -5.41 11.52
CA LEU A 73 -61.70 -5.28 10.73
C LEU A 73 -60.74 -4.22 11.32
N ILE A 74 -61.27 -3.09 11.79
CA ILE A 74 -60.49 -1.99 12.39
C ILE A 74 -59.83 -2.44 13.70
N TRP A 75 -60.53 -3.22 14.52
CA TRP A 75 -59.99 -3.81 15.74
C TRP A 75 -58.83 -4.77 15.45
N HIS A 76 -58.99 -5.63 14.44
CA HIS A 76 -57.91 -6.52 14.01
C HIS A 76 -56.71 -5.72 13.47
N ILE A 77 -56.90 -4.74 12.58
CA ILE A 77 -55.80 -3.93 12.06
C ILE A 77 -55.01 -3.25 13.20
N GLY A 78 -55.70 -2.68 14.18
CA GLY A 78 -55.06 -2.08 15.36
C GLY A 78 -54.22 -3.10 16.16
N ASN A 79 -54.76 -4.29 16.40
CA ASN A 79 -54.06 -5.34 17.14
C ASN A 79 -52.84 -5.91 16.39
N TRP A 80 -52.93 -6.06 15.06
CA TRP A 80 -51.80 -6.50 14.23
C TRP A 80 -50.69 -5.44 14.20
N MET A 81 -51.04 -4.16 14.05
CA MET A 81 -50.11 -3.04 14.13
C MET A 81 -49.40 -2.98 15.48
N PHE A 82 -50.16 -3.11 16.57
CA PHE A 82 -49.61 -3.16 17.93
C PHE A 82 -48.67 -4.36 18.13
N SER A 83 -49.07 -5.54 17.66
CA SER A 83 -48.26 -6.75 17.76
C SER A 83 -46.95 -6.62 16.99
N ALA A 84 -46.99 -6.07 15.77
CA ALA A 84 -45.80 -5.81 14.96
C ALA A 84 -44.86 -4.80 15.64
N PHE A 85 -45.42 -3.74 16.25
CA PHE A 85 -44.66 -2.77 17.03
C PHE A 85 -43.99 -3.40 18.26
N ALA A 86 -44.75 -4.15 19.06
CA ALA A 86 -44.24 -4.81 20.26
C ALA A 86 -43.12 -5.81 19.92
N VAL A 87 -43.30 -6.63 18.88
CA VAL A 87 -42.28 -7.58 18.40
C VAL A 87 -41.03 -6.84 17.92
N THR A 88 -41.18 -5.77 17.14
CA THR A 88 -40.04 -4.99 16.65
C THR A 88 -39.27 -4.33 17.79
N LEU A 89 -39.97 -3.78 18.78
CA LEU A 89 -39.38 -3.18 19.97
C LEU A 89 -38.62 -4.22 20.80
N LEU A 90 -39.21 -5.40 21.00
CA LEU A 90 -38.57 -6.52 21.71
C LEU A 90 -37.30 -6.97 20.99
N LEU A 91 -37.37 -7.17 19.67
CA LEU A 91 -36.21 -7.55 18.86
C LEU A 91 -35.09 -6.51 18.94
N ARG A 92 -35.41 -5.21 18.95
CA ARG A 92 -34.42 -4.14 19.15
C ARG A 92 -33.84 -4.14 20.56
N MET A 93 -34.66 -4.34 21.58
CA MET A 93 -34.20 -4.38 22.98
C MET A 93 -33.22 -5.52 23.22
N VAL A 94 -33.48 -6.70 22.64
CA VAL A 94 -32.61 -7.88 22.78
C VAL A 94 -31.34 -7.75 21.91
N SER A 95 -31.46 -7.20 20.70
CA SER A 95 -30.34 -7.11 19.77
C SER A 95 -29.39 -5.93 20.00
N ALA A 96 -29.85 -4.82 20.59
CA ALA A 96 -29.03 -3.63 20.77
C ALA A 96 -27.79 -3.87 21.68
N PRO A 97 -27.90 -4.53 22.85
CA PRO A 97 -26.74 -4.85 23.68
C PRO A 97 -25.75 -5.78 22.95
N LEU A 98 -26.25 -6.73 22.17
CA LEU A 98 -25.44 -7.65 21.37
C LEU A 98 -24.65 -6.89 20.29
N ILE A 99 -25.30 -5.97 19.57
CA ILE A 99 -24.65 -5.14 18.54
C ILE A 99 -23.65 -4.16 19.17
N LEU A 100 -23.97 -3.54 20.30
CA LEU A 100 -23.06 -2.59 20.94
C LEU A 100 -21.80 -3.28 21.50
N HIS A 101 -21.94 -4.50 22.02
CA HIS A 101 -20.83 -5.21 22.64
C HIS A 101 -20.00 -6.04 21.64
N PHE A 102 -20.64 -6.66 20.64
CA PHE A 102 -19.97 -7.55 19.68
C PHE A 102 -20.04 -7.06 18.22
N GLY A 103 -20.78 -6.00 17.93
CA GLY A 103 -20.88 -5.44 16.58
C GLY A 103 -19.61 -4.71 16.13
N SER A 104 -18.78 -4.26 17.07
CA SER A 104 -17.47 -3.62 16.83
C SER A 104 -16.27 -4.51 17.12
N ALA A 105 -16.46 -5.83 17.31
CA ALA A 105 -15.36 -6.74 17.68
C ALA A 105 -14.21 -6.82 16.66
N ASN A 106 -14.38 -6.24 15.46
CA ASN A 106 -13.32 -5.98 14.48
C ASN A 106 -13.40 -4.52 14.02
N GLY A 107 -13.42 -3.56 14.94
CA GLY A 107 -13.08 -2.19 14.60
C GLY A 107 -11.60 -2.15 14.28
N ASP A 108 -11.26 -2.06 13.00
CA ASP A 108 -9.88 -1.88 12.52
C ASP A 108 -9.36 -0.47 12.89
N THR A 109 -9.45 -0.07 14.17
CA THR A 109 -9.07 1.26 14.65
C THR A 109 -7.61 1.61 14.32
N HIS A 110 -6.77 0.58 14.17
CA HIS A 110 -5.36 0.70 13.81
C HIS A 110 -4.99 -0.09 12.54
N GLY A 111 -6.00 -0.46 11.72
CA GLY A 111 -5.82 -1.20 10.47
C GLY A 111 -6.18 -2.69 10.56
N SER A 112 -6.46 -3.26 9.39
CA SER A 112 -6.93 -4.64 9.20
C SER A 112 -5.80 -5.62 8.84
N ALA A 113 -4.56 -5.25 9.14
CA ALA A 113 -3.38 -6.02 8.77
C ALA A 113 -3.43 -7.42 9.38
N ARG A 114 -3.28 -8.43 8.54
CA ARG A 114 -3.21 -9.84 8.92
C ARG A 114 -2.22 -10.58 8.04
N PHE A 115 -1.73 -11.72 8.53
CA PHE A 115 -0.96 -12.62 7.68
C PHE A 115 -1.81 -13.14 6.51
N ALA A 116 -1.14 -13.36 5.38
CA ALA A 116 -1.75 -13.93 4.19
C ALA A 116 -2.23 -15.36 4.46
N GLY A 117 -3.44 -15.66 4.02
CA GLY A 117 -4.02 -17.00 4.07
C GLY A 117 -3.47 -17.92 2.98
N ARG A 118 -3.80 -19.21 3.06
CA ARG A 118 -3.30 -20.23 2.12
C ARG A 118 -3.57 -19.90 0.65
N ARG A 119 -4.74 -19.35 0.32
CA ARG A 119 -5.12 -18.98 -1.05
C ARG A 119 -4.30 -17.80 -1.58
N GLU A 120 -4.06 -16.79 -0.74
CA GLU A 120 -3.25 -15.61 -1.08
C GLU A 120 -1.78 -16.00 -1.29
N VAL A 121 -1.24 -16.86 -0.41
CA VAL A 121 0.11 -17.41 -0.59
C VAL A 121 0.20 -18.29 -1.84
N ALA A 122 -0.81 -19.12 -2.10
CA ALA A 122 -0.81 -20.00 -3.27
C ALA A 122 -0.70 -19.21 -4.58
N ALA A 123 -1.41 -18.08 -4.69
CA ALA A 123 -1.30 -17.20 -5.86
C ALA A 123 0.14 -16.72 -6.11
N LEU A 124 0.88 -16.39 -5.05
CA LEU A 124 2.28 -15.96 -5.13
C LEU A 124 3.27 -17.10 -5.41
N THR A 125 2.90 -18.35 -5.13
CA THR A 125 3.77 -19.52 -5.38
C THR A 125 3.60 -20.14 -6.77
N THR A 126 2.49 -19.87 -7.44
CA THR A 126 2.15 -20.47 -8.74
C THR A 126 2.83 -19.76 -9.91
N SER A 127 3.11 -18.46 -9.77
CA SER A 127 3.79 -17.69 -10.81
C SER A 127 5.23 -18.17 -11.01
N ALA A 128 5.60 -18.47 -12.26
CA ALA A 128 6.99 -18.70 -12.66
C ALA A 128 7.72 -17.38 -12.94
N SER A 129 6.99 -16.31 -13.27
CA SER A 129 7.51 -14.97 -13.56
C SER A 129 7.41 -14.04 -12.35
N GLY A 130 8.13 -12.93 -12.43
CA GLY A 130 8.11 -11.87 -11.43
C GLY A 130 9.26 -11.91 -10.43
N LEU A 131 9.32 -10.88 -9.60
CA LEU A 131 10.35 -10.67 -8.60
C LEU A 131 10.20 -11.67 -7.47
N LEU A 132 11.28 -12.34 -7.10
CA LEU A 132 11.37 -13.16 -5.91
C LEU A 132 11.27 -12.25 -4.67
N ILE A 133 10.22 -12.42 -3.89
CA ILE A 133 9.97 -11.65 -2.66
C ILE A 133 10.21 -12.45 -1.38
N GLY A 134 10.39 -13.77 -1.49
CA GLY A 134 10.68 -14.62 -0.33
C GLY A 134 10.30 -16.07 -0.54
N ARG A 135 10.02 -16.76 0.56
CA ARG A 135 9.68 -18.18 0.59
C ARG A 135 8.50 -18.44 1.52
N ALA A 136 7.55 -19.24 1.08
CA ALA A 136 6.42 -19.68 1.88
C ALA A 136 6.92 -20.57 3.04
N THR A 137 6.64 -20.19 4.29
CA THR A 137 7.08 -20.91 5.49
C THR A 137 6.53 -22.33 5.59
N ASN A 138 5.32 -22.56 5.05
CA ASN A 138 4.62 -23.85 5.14
C ASN A 138 5.06 -24.88 4.08
N SER A 139 5.46 -24.43 2.90
CA SER A 139 5.71 -25.30 1.74
C SER A 139 7.14 -25.19 1.21
N GLY A 140 7.91 -24.21 1.67
CA GLY A 140 9.25 -23.94 1.14
C GLY A 140 9.26 -23.40 -0.28
N ARG A 141 8.10 -23.20 -0.92
CA ARG A 141 8.00 -22.67 -2.28
C ARG A 141 8.41 -21.20 -2.34
N LEU A 142 9.04 -20.81 -3.44
CA LEU A 142 9.39 -19.42 -3.70
C LEU A 142 8.12 -18.58 -3.90
N LEU A 143 8.14 -17.36 -3.37
CA LEU A 143 7.09 -16.36 -3.55
C LEU A 143 7.55 -15.38 -4.60
N ARG A 144 6.77 -15.22 -5.67
CA ARG A 144 7.03 -14.27 -6.73
C ARG A 144 5.92 -13.24 -6.85
N TYR A 145 6.30 -12.00 -7.12
CA TYR A 145 5.41 -10.89 -7.34
C TYR A 145 5.62 -10.32 -8.74
N ASP A 146 4.54 -10.32 -9.53
CA ASP A 146 4.52 -9.80 -10.90
C ASP A 146 3.51 -8.65 -11.06
N GLY A 147 3.21 -7.96 -9.96
CA GLY A 147 2.28 -6.82 -9.99
C GLY A 147 2.99 -5.49 -10.30
N PRO A 148 2.22 -4.44 -10.59
CA PRO A 148 2.76 -3.13 -10.98
C PRO A 148 3.30 -2.29 -9.81
N ALA A 149 3.06 -2.71 -8.56
CA ALA A 149 3.46 -1.93 -7.39
C ALA A 149 4.97 -1.98 -7.11
N HIS A 150 5.50 -0.93 -6.50
CA HIS A 150 6.87 -0.90 -5.99
C HIS A 150 7.05 -1.80 -4.77
N LEU A 151 8.25 -2.36 -4.62
CA LEU A 151 8.63 -3.22 -3.50
C LEU A 151 9.66 -2.53 -2.62
N LEU A 152 9.41 -2.53 -1.31
CA LEU A 152 10.35 -2.06 -0.30
C LEU A 152 10.82 -3.26 0.54
N THR A 153 12.13 -3.51 0.55
CA THR A 153 12.74 -4.54 1.41
C THR A 153 13.40 -3.88 2.61
N MET A 154 12.85 -4.11 3.80
CA MET A 154 13.46 -3.71 5.06
C MET A 154 14.30 -4.86 5.61
N ALA A 155 15.62 -4.66 5.67
CA ALA A 155 16.57 -5.71 6.04
C ALA A 155 17.80 -5.10 6.75
N PRO A 156 18.09 -5.47 8.02
CA PRO A 156 19.28 -5.03 8.73
C PRO A 156 20.59 -5.40 8.02
N THR A 157 21.71 -4.81 8.42
CA THR A 157 23.02 -5.24 7.92
C THR A 157 23.27 -6.71 8.27
N ARG A 158 23.92 -7.46 7.36
CA ARG A 158 24.23 -8.90 7.48
C ARG A 158 23.00 -9.83 7.62
N SER A 159 21.80 -9.36 7.31
CA SER A 159 20.56 -10.18 7.27
C SER A 159 20.39 -10.99 5.97
N GLY A 160 21.32 -10.87 5.04
CA GLY A 160 21.29 -11.61 3.78
C GLY A 160 20.46 -10.99 2.65
N LYS A 161 20.12 -9.68 2.69
CA LYS A 161 19.37 -9.02 1.60
C LYS A 161 19.97 -9.25 0.20
N GLY A 162 21.31 -9.29 0.11
CA GLY A 162 22.05 -9.57 -1.13
C GLY A 162 21.78 -10.98 -1.65
N VAL A 163 22.11 -11.99 -0.84
CA VAL A 163 22.00 -13.41 -1.20
C VAL A 163 20.57 -13.94 -1.23
N GLY A 164 19.65 -13.35 -0.47
CA GLY A 164 18.28 -13.81 -0.31
C GLY A 164 17.28 -13.20 -1.30
N THR A 165 17.55 -11.98 -1.77
CA THR A 165 16.62 -11.23 -2.62
C THR A 165 17.30 -10.63 -3.85
N ILE A 166 18.38 -9.86 -3.69
CA ILE A 166 18.98 -9.09 -4.81
C ILE A 166 19.59 -10.00 -5.86
N ILE A 167 20.58 -10.81 -5.49
CA ILE A 167 21.28 -11.72 -6.42
C ILE A 167 20.30 -12.72 -7.06
N PRO A 168 19.41 -13.42 -6.32
CA PRO A 168 18.44 -14.32 -6.94
C PRO A 168 17.52 -13.63 -7.96
N ASN A 169 17.13 -12.37 -7.72
CA ASN A 169 16.35 -11.62 -8.68
C ASN A 169 17.17 -11.31 -9.93
N LEU A 170 18.40 -10.79 -9.79
CA LEU A 170 19.29 -10.54 -10.93
C LEU A 170 19.47 -11.80 -11.78
N LEU A 171 19.66 -12.96 -11.15
CA LEU A 171 19.89 -14.22 -11.85
C LEU A 171 18.65 -14.80 -12.54
N THR A 172 17.42 -14.45 -12.11
CA THR A 172 16.21 -15.18 -12.55
C THR A 172 15.11 -14.32 -13.16
N VAL A 173 15.10 -13.00 -12.92
CA VAL A 173 14.03 -12.14 -13.45
C VAL A 173 14.30 -11.79 -14.92
N ASP A 174 13.38 -12.16 -15.79
CA ASP A 174 13.48 -11.86 -17.22
C ASP A 174 12.92 -10.46 -17.54
N ARG A 175 13.66 -9.41 -17.12
CA ARG A 175 13.34 -7.98 -17.30
C ARG A 175 14.60 -7.14 -17.38
N SER A 176 14.52 -5.94 -17.95
CA SER A 176 15.56 -4.92 -17.85
C SER A 176 15.73 -4.44 -16.41
N ILE A 177 16.97 -4.22 -15.98
CA ILE A 177 17.29 -3.85 -14.59
C ILE A 177 18.35 -2.75 -14.60
N ILE A 178 18.08 -1.66 -13.89
CA ILE A 178 19.09 -0.70 -13.47
C ILE A 178 19.47 -1.05 -12.03
N CYS A 179 20.74 -1.37 -11.80
CA CYS A 179 21.24 -1.79 -10.49
C CYS A 179 22.25 -0.78 -9.96
N ILE A 180 21.91 -0.10 -8.86
CA ILE A 180 22.85 0.76 -8.13
C ILE A 180 23.64 -0.15 -7.18
N ASP A 181 24.91 -0.36 -7.51
CA ASP A 181 25.79 -1.29 -6.81
C ASP A 181 27.11 -0.60 -6.41
N PRO A 182 27.12 0.18 -5.31
CA PRO A 182 28.31 0.93 -4.89
C PRO A 182 29.52 0.06 -4.57
N LYS A 183 29.32 -1.25 -4.36
CA LYS A 183 30.38 -2.20 -4.04
C LYS A 183 30.82 -3.06 -5.22
N GLY A 184 30.08 -3.05 -6.32
CA GLY A 184 30.33 -3.91 -7.48
C GLY A 184 30.03 -5.40 -7.28
N GLU A 185 29.54 -5.81 -6.10
CA GLU A 185 29.30 -7.22 -5.76
C GLU A 185 28.24 -7.86 -6.68
N ASN A 186 27.18 -7.12 -7.01
CA ASN A 186 26.12 -7.61 -7.88
C ASN A 186 26.59 -7.75 -9.32
N ALA A 187 27.35 -6.79 -9.82
CA ALA A 187 27.92 -6.83 -11.17
C ALA A 187 28.87 -8.02 -11.33
N ILE A 188 29.76 -8.24 -10.35
CA ILE A 188 30.73 -9.36 -10.34
C ILE A 188 30.00 -10.71 -10.29
N ILE A 189 28.97 -10.86 -9.45
CA ILE A 189 28.32 -12.15 -9.23
C ILE A 189 27.32 -12.49 -10.35
N ALA A 190 26.53 -11.50 -10.80
CA ALA A 190 25.37 -11.75 -11.66
C ALA A 190 25.52 -11.18 -13.08
N GLY A 191 26.52 -10.31 -13.35
CA GLY A 191 26.68 -9.64 -14.64
C GLY A 191 26.78 -10.60 -15.83
N ASP A 192 27.57 -11.66 -15.71
CA ASP A 192 27.71 -12.66 -16.77
C ASP A 192 26.41 -13.46 -17.00
N ALA A 193 25.71 -13.83 -15.91
CA ALA A 193 24.42 -14.50 -16.01
C ALA A 193 23.37 -13.60 -16.66
N ARG A 194 23.44 -12.29 -16.42
CA ARG A 194 22.55 -11.30 -17.03
C ARG A 194 22.67 -11.21 -18.55
N ARG A 195 23.86 -11.51 -19.12
CA ARG A 195 24.05 -11.52 -20.58
C ARG A 195 23.13 -12.49 -21.31
N ARG A 196 22.59 -13.49 -20.62
CA ARG A 196 21.60 -14.44 -21.18
C ARG A 196 20.23 -13.81 -21.46
N PHE A 197 19.93 -12.67 -20.83
CA PHE A 197 18.66 -11.95 -20.99
C PHE A 197 18.79 -10.73 -21.92
N GLY A 198 20.01 -10.28 -22.21
CA GLY A 198 20.26 -9.12 -23.06
C GLY A 198 21.61 -8.45 -22.77
N ALA A 199 21.84 -7.30 -23.40
CA ALA A 199 23.07 -6.52 -23.20
C ALA A 199 23.26 -6.11 -21.73
N VAL A 200 24.51 -6.14 -21.27
CA VAL A 200 24.90 -5.75 -19.91
C VAL A 200 25.95 -4.65 -20.01
N HIS A 201 25.60 -3.46 -19.54
CA HIS A 201 26.49 -2.32 -19.46
C HIS A 201 26.85 -2.06 -18.00
N ILE A 202 28.15 -1.99 -17.69
CA ILE A 202 28.67 -1.72 -16.35
C ILE A 202 29.28 -0.31 -16.38
N LEU A 203 28.67 0.64 -15.68
CA LEU A 203 29.24 1.98 -15.49
C LEU A 203 30.06 1.99 -14.20
N ASP A 204 31.37 1.82 -14.33
CA ASP A 204 32.31 1.71 -13.21
C ASP A 204 33.47 2.72 -13.38
N PRO A 205 33.22 4.01 -13.11
CA PRO A 205 34.23 5.07 -13.28
C PRO A 205 35.41 4.94 -12.31
N PHE A 206 35.28 4.15 -11.24
CA PHE A 206 36.30 3.95 -10.21
C PHE A 206 37.00 2.60 -10.31
N ALA A 207 36.66 1.78 -11.31
CA ALA A 207 37.21 0.45 -11.54
C ALA A 207 37.10 -0.50 -10.34
N VAL A 208 36.02 -0.42 -9.55
CA VAL A 208 35.83 -1.28 -8.36
C VAL A 208 35.55 -2.74 -8.72
N THR A 209 35.01 -2.98 -9.92
CA THR A 209 34.58 -4.30 -10.39
C THR A 209 35.68 -5.07 -11.11
N ASN A 210 36.74 -4.39 -11.58
CA ASN A 210 37.74 -4.90 -12.54
C ASN A 210 37.17 -5.43 -13.87
N HIS A 211 35.91 -5.12 -14.19
CA HIS A 211 35.33 -5.40 -15.51
C HIS A 211 35.61 -4.24 -16.48
N ALA A 212 35.46 -4.51 -17.78
CA ALA A 212 35.44 -3.45 -18.77
C ALA A 212 34.26 -2.51 -18.51
N THR A 213 34.55 -1.24 -18.23
CA THR A 213 33.52 -0.22 -18.01
C THR A 213 32.95 0.23 -19.36
N SER A 214 31.62 0.30 -19.43
CA SER A 214 30.91 1.07 -20.43
C SER A 214 31.06 2.57 -20.15
N ALA A 215 30.76 3.40 -21.14
CA ALA A 215 30.63 4.84 -21.00
C ALA A 215 29.18 5.26 -21.25
N PHE A 216 28.75 6.33 -20.60
CA PHE A 216 27.44 6.93 -20.79
C PHE A 216 27.60 8.44 -20.85
N ASN A 217 27.09 9.06 -21.91
CA ASN A 217 27.03 10.50 -22.04
C ASN A 217 25.56 10.92 -22.06
N PRO A 218 25.06 11.66 -21.05
CA PRO A 218 23.65 12.06 -21.01
C PRO A 218 23.27 13.03 -22.13
N LEU A 219 24.25 13.68 -22.78
CA LEU A 219 24.02 14.57 -23.92
C LEU A 219 23.86 13.85 -25.26
N ASP A 220 24.13 12.54 -25.33
CA ASP A 220 24.00 11.79 -26.59
C ASP A 220 22.54 11.70 -27.08
N GLY A 221 21.56 11.89 -26.18
CA GLY A 221 20.13 11.94 -26.52
C GLY A 221 19.58 13.33 -26.83
N CYS A 222 20.38 14.39 -26.67
CA CYS A 222 19.93 15.76 -26.85
C CYS A 222 20.11 16.20 -28.31
N ASP A 223 19.01 16.33 -29.04
CA ASP A 223 18.99 16.83 -30.41
C ASP A 223 18.78 18.36 -30.42
N PRO A 224 19.75 19.18 -30.90
CA PRO A 224 19.61 20.64 -30.94
C PRO A 224 18.44 21.13 -31.80
N ASP A 225 17.98 20.33 -32.75
CA ASP A 225 16.89 20.69 -33.66
C ASP A 225 15.51 20.27 -33.13
N HIS A 226 15.47 19.60 -31.97
CA HIS A 226 14.21 19.17 -31.33
C HIS A 226 13.49 20.36 -30.68
N ILE A 227 12.16 20.42 -30.83
CA ILE A 227 11.34 21.52 -30.30
C ILE A 227 11.42 21.64 -28.78
N ASP A 228 11.60 20.52 -28.08
CA ASP A 228 11.62 20.44 -26.62
C ASP A 228 13.05 20.44 -26.03
N ILE A 229 14.08 20.77 -26.82
CA ILE A 229 15.47 20.73 -26.36
C ILE A 229 15.71 21.54 -25.07
N ALA A 230 15.01 22.66 -24.90
CA ALA A 230 15.11 23.46 -23.68
C ALA A 230 14.61 22.69 -22.42
N GLU A 231 13.57 21.87 -22.57
CA GLU A 231 13.01 21.06 -21.48
C GLU A 231 13.91 19.85 -21.17
N ASP A 232 14.44 19.18 -22.20
CA ASP A 232 15.42 18.09 -22.04
C ASP A 232 16.67 18.57 -21.28
N ILE A 233 17.18 19.74 -21.66
CA ILE A 233 18.35 20.35 -21.02
C ILE A 233 18.04 20.79 -19.59
N SER A 234 16.85 21.36 -19.35
CA SER A 234 16.43 21.72 -17.99
C SER A 234 16.32 20.50 -17.09
N THR A 235 15.73 19.40 -17.59
CA THR A 235 15.62 18.14 -16.86
C THR A 235 17.00 17.56 -16.51
N LEU A 236 17.96 17.67 -17.44
CA LEU A 236 19.33 17.24 -17.19
C LEU A 236 20.03 18.14 -16.15
N ALA A 237 19.83 19.46 -16.21
CA ALA A 237 20.38 20.38 -15.22
C ALA A 237 19.80 20.12 -13.82
N ASP A 238 18.50 19.87 -13.71
CA ASP A 238 17.83 19.47 -12.48
C ASP A 238 18.42 18.17 -11.90
N ALA A 239 18.76 17.20 -12.76
CA ALA A 239 19.40 15.97 -12.33
C ALA A 239 20.86 16.15 -11.84
N LEU A 240 21.54 17.20 -12.30
CA LEU A 240 22.94 17.50 -11.93
C LEU A 240 23.06 18.31 -10.63
N VAL A 241 22.06 19.14 -10.31
CA VAL A 241 22.05 19.98 -9.11
C VAL A 241 21.26 19.26 -8.00
N PHE A 242 21.96 18.86 -6.93
CA PHE A 242 21.34 18.12 -5.83
C PHE A 242 20.68 19.06 -4.81
N ASP A 243 19.34 18.98 -4.72
CA ASP A 243 18.54 19.67 -3.71
C ASP A 243 18.31 18.79 -2.48
N ALA A 244 19.11 18.98 -1.44
CA ALA A 244 18.91 18.27 -0.18
C ALA A 244 17.62 18.75 0.54
N PRO A 245 16.68 17.85 0.90
CA PRO A 245 15.46 18.24 1.61
C PRO A 245 15.77 18.89 2.98
N GLY A 246 15.21 20.08 3.22
CA GLY A 246 15.32 20.78 4.52
C GLY A 246 16.35 21.91 4.62
N LEU A 247 17.09 22.19 3.53
CA LEU A 247 18.04 23.31 3.45
C LEU A 247 17.42 24.52 2.74
N SER A 248 16.39 25.13 3.36
CA SER A 248 15.61 26.23 2.76
C SER A 248 16.41 27.50 2.42
N GLY A 249 17.64 27.64 2.93
CA GLY A 249 18.53 28.78 2.62
C GLY A 249 19.26 28.65 1.28
N ASP A 250 19.43 27.44 0.75
CA ASP A 250 20.24 27.17 -0.44
C ASP A 250 19.40 27.07 -1.72
N ALA A 251 18.06 27.03 -1.58
CA ALA A 251 17.15 26.85 -2.71
C ALA A 251 17.34 27.92 -3.79
N HIS A 252 17.53 29.19 -3.42
CA HIS A 252 17.79 30.25 -4.41
C HIS A 252 19.07 29.99 -5.21
N TRP A 253 20.16 29.61 -4.54
CA TRP A 253 21.43 29.33 -5.20
C TRP A 253 21.35 28.10 -6.10
N ASN A 254 20.58 27.09 -5.71
CA ASN A 254 20.37 25.90 -6.52
C ASN A 254 19.57 26.22 -7.78
N GLU A 255 18.52 27.05 -7.68
CA GLU A 255 17.76 27.50 -8.85
C GLU A 255 18.61 28.34 -9.82
N GLU A 256 19.42 29.26 -9.31
CA GLU A 256 20.35 30.03 -10.16
C GLU A 256 21.42 29.12 -10.80
N ALA A 257 21.92 28.12 -10.06
CA ALA A 257 22.87 27.15 -10.58
C ALA A 257 22.25 26.28 -11.68
N LYS A 258 21.00 25.82 -11.51
CA LYS A 258 20.25 25.09 -12.55
C LYS A 258 20.08 25.95 -13.80
N ALA A 259 19.66 27.20 -13.66
CA ALA A 259 19.50 28.12 -14.79
C ALA A 259 20.82 28.32 -15.56
N LEU A 260 21.93 28.53 -14.84
CA LEU A 260 23.25 28.66 -15.44
C LEU A 260 23.70 27.37 -16.16
N ILE A 261 23.58 26.22 -15.49
CA ILE A 261 23.95 24.92 -16.05
C ILE A 261 23.11 24.60 -17.29
N SER A 262 21.79 24.86 -17.26
CA SER A 262 20.91 24.71 -18.42
C SER A 262 21.38 25.55 -19.60
N GLY A 263 21.69 26.83 -19.39
CA GLY A 263 22.20 27.71 -20.44
C GLY A 263 23.52 27.23 -21.04
N LEU A 264 24.46 26.79 -20.20
CA LEU A 264 25.74 26.25 -20.65
C LEU A 264 25.59 24.91 -21.38
N LEU A 265 24.71 24.02 -20.90
CA LEU A 265 24.42 22.75 -21.55
C LEU A 265 23.79 22.96 -22.94
N LEU A 266 22.82 23.86 -23.05
CA LEU A 266 22.20 24.21 -24.32
C LEU A 266 23.24 24.79 -25.28
N HIS A 267 24.13 25.66 -24.79
CA HIS A 267 25.24 26.16 -25.59
C HIS A 267 26.17 25.03 -26.07
N VAL A 268 26.50 24.07 -25.20
CA VAL A 268 27.32 22.91 -25.57
C VAL A 268 26.65 22.10 -26.69
N VAL A 269 25.36 21.77 -26.54
CA VAL A 269 24.64 20.96 -27.53
C VAL A 269 24.46 21.71 -28.86
N ALA A 270 24.13 23.00 -28.82
CA ALA A 270 23.83 23.78 -30.02
C ALA A 270 25.07 24.24 -30.80
N SER A 271 26.19 24.52 -30.12
CA SER A 271 27.36 25.16 -30.76
C SER A 271 28.58 24.27 -30.89
N GLN A 272 28.72 23.23 -30.06
CA GLN A 272 29.91 22.38 -30.08
C GLN A 272 29.75 21.22 -31.07
N PRO A 273 30.86 20.78 -31.70
CA PRO A 273 30.85 19.56 -32.51
C PRO A 273 30.52 18.35 -31.63
N ALA A 274 29.96 17.30 -32.23
CA ALA A 274 29.40 16.15 -31.52
C ALA A 274 30.39 15.53 -30.50
N GLU A 275 31.68 15.47 -30.83
CA GLU A 275 32.74 14.90 -29.98
C GLU A 275 32.99 15.72 -28.71
N ARG A 276 32.60 17.00 -28.72
CA ARG A 276 32.73 17.92 -27.57
C ARG A 276 31.43 18.09 -26.79
N ARG A 277 30.33 17.43 -27.19
CA ARG A 277 29.05 17.48 -26.46
C ARG A 277 29.08 16.58 -25.22
N THR A 278 29.91 16.93 -24.25
CA THR A 278 30.11 16.13 -23.02
C THR A 278 30.04 17.00 -21.77
N LEU A 279 29.76 16.38 -20.62
CA LEU A 279 29.81 17.07 -19.32
C LEU A 279 31.22 17.56 -18.95
N SER A 280 32.27 17.00 -19.57
CA SER A 280 33.64 17.54 -19.41
C SER A 280 33.79 18.92 -20.04
N THR A 281 33.13 19.17 -21.18
CA THR A 281 33.09 20.50 -21.81
C THR A 281 32.29 21.47 -20.94
N LEU A 282 31.14 21.05 -20.39
CA LEU A 282 30.38 21.84 -19.42
C LEU A 282 31.28 22.29 -18.26
N ARG A 283 32.03 21.36 -17.66
CA ARG A 283 32.94 21.67 -16.55
C ARG A 283 34.01 22.70 -16.93
N GLN A 284 34.60 22.60 -18.13
CA GLN A 284 35.60 23.55 -18.61
C GLN A 284 35.02 24.96 -18.81
N LEU A 285 33.76 25.05 -19.24
CA LEU A 285 33.08 26.34 -19.40
C LEU A 285 32.70 26.96 -18.06
N SER A 286 32.28 26.16 -17.09
CA SER A 286 31.93 26.64 -15.74
C SER A 286 33.15 27.00 -14.88
N ASP A 287 34.28 26.31 -15.09
CA ASP A 287 35.53 26.52 -14.38
C ASP A 287 36.71 26.48 -15.36
N PRO A 288 37.11 27.64 -15.93
CA PRO A 288 38.22 27.73 -16.88
C PRO A 288 39.59 27.29 -16.31
N GLY A 289 39.71 27.16 -14.97
CA GLY A 289 40.90 26.66 -14.31
C GLY A 289 40.92 25.13 -14.14
N ALA A 290 39.82 24.44 -14.41
CA ALA A 290 39.74 22.99 -14.33
C ALA A 290 40.52 22.36 -15.50
N GLY A 291 41.62 21.67 -15.19
CA GLY A 291 42.41 20.93 -16.19
C GLY A 291 41.56 19.93 -16.99
N SER A 292 42.00 19.61 -18.21
CA SER A 292 41.30 18.66 -19.07
C SER A 292 41.24 17.27 -18.42
N VAL A 293 40.03 16.74 -18.24
CA VAL A 293 39.84 15.33 -17.89
C VAL A 293 39.94 14.54 -19.20
N PRO A 294 40.88 13.59 -19.34
CA PRO A 294 40.96 12.79 -20.56
C PRO A 294 39.67 11.98 -20.71
N CYS A 295 38.91 12.27 -21.78
CA CYS A 295 37.81 11.41 -22.17
C CYS A 295 38.42 10.14 -22.76
N ARG A 296 38.23 8.97 -22.12
CA ARG A 296 38.59 7.70 -22.76
C ARG A 296 37.67 7.53 -23.97
N ALA A 297 38.25 7.61 -25.16
CA ALA A 297 37.55 7.44 -26.43
C ALA A 297 36.73 6.15 -26.41
N ARG A 298 35.55 6.18 -27.06
CA ARG A 298 34.71 5.01 -27.31
C ARG A 298 35.62 3.89 -27.83
N GLY A 299 35.79 2.82 -27.05
CA GLY A 299 36.26 1.56 -27.62
C GLY A 299 35.17 1.09 -28.58
N ASP A 300 35.53 0.86 -29.83
CA ASP A 300 34.64 0.28 -30.83
C ASP A 300 34.04 -1.01 -30.25
N ALA A 301 32.77 -0.95 -29.87
CA ALA A 301 31.97 -2.12 -29.63
C ALA A 301 31.63 -2.69 -31.02
N GLY A 302 32.57 -3.47 -31.57
CA GLY A 302 32.29 -4.36 -32.69
C GLY A 302 31.24 -5.40 -32.29
N GLU A 303 30.24 -5.54 -33.15
CA GLU A 303 29.24 -6.61 -33.33
C GLU A 303 28.83 -7.49 -32.14
#